data_AF-A0A285X0S9-F1
#
_entry.id   AF-A0A285X0S9-F1
#
_cell.length_a   1.000
_cell.length_b   1.000
_cell.length_c   1.000
_cell.angle_alpha   90.00
_cell.angle_beta   90.00
_cell.angle_gamma   90.00
#
_symmetry.space_group_name_H-M   'P 1'
#
loop_
_entity.id
_entity.type
_entity.pdbx_description
1 polymer ?
#
loop_
_entity_poly.entity_id
_entity_poly.type
_entity_poly.pdbx_seq_one_letter_code
_entity_poly.pdbx_strand_id
1 'polypeptide(L)'
;MKKVLLLIAATLITACSTEKDEKICCTIIDTEVSIKYVNEDGQNLFEIEDGLTADEITIYHKINDEWIEYYKGNLDHPKGIFVVEREEGSFLKIFPSSTIVEDTYSETKIEFSESDSDVLRTEIEKKNSNEIVTKVWYNDELKWERNQSERMFEILK
;
A
#
# COMPACT_ATOMS: atom_id res chain seq x y z
N MET A 1 35.94 -23.29 50.31
CA MET A 1 35.87 -22.01 49.56
C MET A 1 36.56 -22.06 48.20
N LYS A 2 37.78 -22.63 48.06
CA LYS A 2 38.48 -22.70 46.75
C LYS A 2 37.81 -23.61 45.69
N LYS A 3 37.13 -24.69 46.10
CA LYS A 3 36.44 -25.62 45.16
C LYS A 3 35.09 -25.08 44.63
N VAL A 4 34.47 -24.14 45.33
CA VAL A 4 33.20 -23.50 44.92
C VAL A 4 33.46 -22.43 43.85
N LEU A 5 34.60 -21.73 43.94
CA LEU A 5 35.02 -20.77 42.92
C LEU A 5 35.21 -21.40 41.54
N LEU A 6 35.63 -22.67 41.50
CA LEU A 6 35.87 -23.41 40.26
C LEU A 6 34.55 -23.81 39.55
N LEU A 7 33.46 -24.00 40.31
CA LEU A 7 32.16 -24.36 39.75
C LEU A 7 31.46 -23.17 39.08
N ILE A 8 31.65 -21.96 39.63
CA ILE A 8 31.07 -20.70 39.10
C ILE A 8 31.78 -20.27 37.81
N ALA A 9 33.08 -20.55 37.68
CA ALA A 9 33.82 -20.28 36.45
C ALA A 9 33.39 -21.20 35.28
N ALA A 10 32.90 -22.41 35.56
CA ALA A 10 32.51 -23.38 34.53
C ALA A 10 31.13 -23.09 33.91
N THR A 11 30.25 -22.34 34.60
CA THR A 11 28.91 -21.98 34.09
C THR A 11 28.89 -20.73 33.20
N LEU A 12 30.00 -19.98 33.14
CA LEU A 12 30.10 -18.75 32.32
C LEU A 12 30.45 -19.02 30.85
N ILE A 13 30.92 -20.22 30.52
CA ILE A 13 31.37 -20.57 29.15
C ILE A 13 30.28 -21.16 28.26
N THR A 14 29.08 -21.45 28.79
CA THR A 14 27.95 -21.99 28.00
C THR A 14 26.91 -20.95 27.60
N ALA A 15 27.12 -19.66 27.94
CA ALA A 15 26.13 -18.60 27.70
C ALA A 15 26.22 -17.92 26.31
N CYS A 16 27.18 -18.31 25.46
CA CYS A 16 27.24 -17.83 24.08
C CYS A 16 26.57 -18.83 23.14
N SER A 17 25.23 -18.88 23.15
CA SER A 17 24.50 -19.28 21.95
C SER A 17 24.53 -18.08 21.01
N THR A 18 25.43 -18.11 20.03
CA THR A 18 25.35 -17.21 18.88
C THR A 18 24.19 -17.67 18.01
N GLU A 19 22.95 -17.48 18.51
CA GLU A 19 21.86 -17.28 17.57
C GLU A 19 22.24 -16.01 16.84
N LYS A 20 22.63 -16.17 15.57
CA LYS A 20 22.63 -15.04 14.66
C LYS A 20 21.16 -14.66 14.59
N ASP A 21 20.73 -13.78 15.48
CA ASP A 21 19.57 -12.96 15.25
C ASP A 21 19.87 -12.30 13.92
N GLU A 22 19.28 -12.84 12.84
CA GLU A 22 19.18 -12.10 11.61
C GLU A 22 18.50 -10.81 12.05
N LYS A 23 19.27 -9.71 12.12
CA LYS A 23 18.70 -8.39 12.31
C LYS A 23 17.69 -8.27 11.17
N ILE A 24 16.41 -8.42 11.49
CA ILE A 24 15.29 -8.01 10.65
C ILE A 24 15.41 -6.49 10.62
N CYS A 25 16.41 -5.99 9.89
CA CYS A 25 16.46 -4.60 9.56
C CYS A 25 15.43 -4.39 8.48
N CYS A 26 14.71 -3.28 8.67
CA CYS A 26 14.11 -2.55 7.59
C CYS A 26 12.82 -3.22 7.08
N THR A 27 11.71 -2.86 7.71
CA THR A 27 10.37 -3.10 7.18
C THR A 27 10.18 -2.27 5.91
N ILE A 28 9.90 -2.93 4.78
CA ILE A 28 9.62 -2.30 3.50
C ILE A 28 8.11 -2.34 3.28
N ILE A 29 7.49 -1.17 3.23
CA ILE A 29 6.09 -0.98 2.84
C ILE A 29 6.09 -0.21 1.53
N ASP A 30 5.83 -0.91 0.43
CA ASP A 30 5.78 -0.35 -0.93
C ASP A 30 4.47 -0.78 -1.59
N THR A 31 3.39 -0.08 -1.23
CA THR A 31 2.02 -0.42 -1.66
C THR A 31 1.34 0.69 -2.45
N GLU A 32 1.90 1.90 -2.48
CA GLU A 32 1.28 3.08 -3.10
C GLU A 32 1.05 2.91 -4.61
N VAL A 33 -0.08 3.39 -5.12
CA VAL A 33 -0.41 3.47 -6.55
C VAL A 33 -0.69 4.93 -6.92
N SER A 34 -0.15 5.42 -8.04
CA SER A 34 -0.43 6.77 -8.56
C SER A 34 -1.32 6.69 -9.81
N ILE A 35 -2.43 7.43 -9.85
CA ILE A 35 -3.37 7.43 -10.98
C ILE A 35 -3.62 8.86 -11.46
N LYS A 36 -3.45 9.10 -12.76
CA LYS A 36 -3.91 10.34 -13.41
C LYS A 36 -5.27 10.09 -14.02
N TYR A 37 -6.26 10.93 -13.69
CA TYR A 37 -7.54 10.90 -14.36
C TYR A 37 -7.60 12.02 -15.41
N VAL A 38 -7.97 11.67 -16.63
CA VAL A 38 -8.13 12.62 -17.74
C VAL A 38 -9.52 12.51 -18.34
N ASN A 39 -10.07 13.62 -18.84
CA ASN A 39 -11.33 13.60 -19.61
C ASN A 39 -11.11 13.25 -21.09
N GLU A 40 -12.20 13.21 -21.87
CA GLU A 40 -12.16 12.95 -23.33
C GLU A 40 -11.29 13.94 -24.12
N ASP A 41 -11.11 15.15 -23.62
CA ASP A 41 -10.25 16.19 -24.20
C ASP A 41 -8.77 16.04 -23.78
N GLY A 42 -8.43 15.04 -22.95
CA GLY A 42 -7.09 14.80 -22.43
C GLY A 42 -6.67 15.76 -21.31
N GLN A 43 -7.61 16.50 -20.72
CA GLN A 43 -7.35 17.41 -19.61
C GLN A 43 -7.31 16.64 -18.29
N ASN A 44 -6.33 16.93 -17.44
CA ASN A 44 -6.22 16.33 -16.13
C ASN A 44 -7.36 16.81 -15.21
N LEU A 45 -8.15 15.87 -14.70
CA LEU A 45 -9.30 16.17 -13.87
C LEU A 45 -8.93 16.81 -12.53
N PHE A 46 -7.70 16.66 -12.03
CA PHE A 46 -7.28 17.35 -10.80
C PHE A 46 -6.78 18.80 -11.04
N GLU A 47 -6.77 19.27 -12.29
CA GLU A 47 -6.18 20.57 -12.68
C GLU A 47 -7.20 21.53 -13.31
N ILE A 48 -8.46 21.12 -13.45
CA ILE A 48 -9.55 21.92 -14.03
C ILE A 48 -10.56 22.35 -12.96
N GLU A 49 -11.26 23.47 -13.20
CA GLU A 49 -12.14 24.11 -12.21
C GLU A 49 -13.32 23.21 -11.77
N ASP A 50 -13.97 22.54 -12.71
CA ASP A 50 -15.07 21.58 -12.46
C ASP A 50 -14.55 20.12 -12.44
N GLY A 51 -13.31 19.95 -11.97
CA GLY A 51 -12.60 18.69 -11.94
C GLY A 51 -12.88 17.84 -10.70
N LEU A 52 -12.05 16.80 -10.51
CA LEU A 52 -12.07 15.97 -9.32
C LEU A 52 -11.30 16.63 -8.18
N THR A 53 -11.79 16.48 -6.96
CA THR A 53 -11.03 16.77 -5.74
C THR A 53 -10.88 15.53 -4.87
N ALA A 54 -9.78 15.41 -4.13
CA ALA A 54 -9.60 14.29 -3.20
C ALA A 54 -10.67 14.24 -2.09
N ASP A 55 -11.28 15.38 -1.77
CA ASP A 55 -12.31 15.47 -0.74
C ASP A 55 -13.63 14.82 -1.17
N GLU A 56 -13.93 14.76 -2.46
CA GLU A 56 -15.12 14.11 -3.02
C GLU A 56 -14.95 12.60 -3.19
N ILE A 57 -13.70 12.12 -3.23
CA ILE A 57 -13.41 10.69 -3.40
C ILE A 57 -13.51 9.97 -2.05
N THR A 58 -14.19 8.83 -2.05
CA THR A 58 -14.30 7.93 -0.90
C THR A 58 -13.64 6.60 -1.21
N ILE A 59 -12.81 6.12 -0.28
CA ILE A 59 -12.09 4.86 -0.42
C ILE A 59 -12.75 3.79 0.44
N TYR A 60 -12.94 2.60 -0.13
CA TYR A 60 -13.38 1.43 0.61
C TYR A 60 -12.37 0.31 0.46
N HIS A 61 -12.07 -0.37 1.55
CA HIS A 61 -11.26 -1.58 1.55
C HIS A 61 -12.18 -2.79 1.61
N LYS A 62 -11.91 -3.80 0.78
CA LYS A 62 -12.60 -5.08 0.91
C LYS A 62 -12.01 -5.86 2.08
N ILE A 63 -12.84 -6.17 3.07
CA ILE A 63 -12.47 -6.88 4.30
C ILE A 63 -13.56 -7.93 4.56
N ASN A 64 -13.19 -9.21 4.61
CA ASN A 64 -14.14 -10.33 4.74
C ASN A 64 -15.29 -10.25 3.71
N ASP A 65 -14.96 -9.97 2.45
CA ASP A 65 -15.90 -9.80 1.33
C ASP A 65 -16.90 -8.63 1.44
N GLU A 66 -16.74 -7.76 2.43
CA GLU A 66 -17.53 -6.54 2.59
C GLU A 66 -16.72 -5.29 2.25
N TRP A 67 -17.35 -4.31 1.61
CA TRP A 67 -16.75 -3.00 1.37
C TRP A 67 -16.87 -2.12 2.61
N ILE A 68 -15.74 -1.84 3.26
CA ILE A 68 -15.68 -1.01 4.46
C ILE A 68 -15.00 0.31 4.12
N GLU A 69 -15.67 1.43 4.40
CA GLU A 69 -15.09 2.75 4.21
C GLU A 69 -13.78 2.88 4.99
N TYR A 70 -12.72 3.29 4.30
CA TYR A 70 -11.42 3.49 4.91
C TYR A 70 -11.29 4.92 5.42
N TYR A 71 -11.23 5.05 6.74
CA TYR A 71 -10.90 6.30 7.39
C TYR A 71 -10.05 6.06 8.65
N LYS A 72 -8.89 6.72 8.72
CA LYS A 72 -7.97 6.70 9.87
C LYS A 72 -7.53 8.11 10.23
N GLY A 73 -8.35 8.80 11.04
CA GLY A 73 -8.14 10.21 11.42
C GLY A 73 -6.83 10.54 12.15
N ASN A 74 -6.04 9.53 12.53
CA ASN A 74 -4.72 9.71 13.15
C ASN A 74 -3.55 9.65 12.14
N LEU A 75 -3.82 9.50 10.84
CA LEU A 75 -2.81 9.50 9.77
C LEU A 75 -2.76 10.86 9.06
N ASP A 76 -1.64 11.17 8.41
CA ASP A 76 -1.48 12.39 7.60
C ASP A 76 -2.48 12.44 6.42
N HIS A 77 -2.84 11.26 5.89
CA HIS A 77 -3.85 11.08 4.86
C HIS A 77 -4.97 10.15 5.36
N PRO A 78 -5.96 10.67 6.13
CA PRO A 78 -6.97 9.84 6.77
C PRO A 78 -7.81 8.98 5.84
N LYS A 79 -8.08 9.47 4.62
CA LYS A 79 -8.82 8.76 3.57
C LYS A 79 -7.96 7.75 2.79
N GLY A 80 -6.66 7.63 3.10
CA GLY A 80 -5.76 6.76 2.34
C GLY A 80 -5.44 7.26 0.94
N ILE A 81 -5.75 8.53 0.65
CA ILE A 81 -5.49 9.18 -0.63
C ILE A 81 -5.01 10.61 -0.44
N PHE A 82 -4.31 11.12 -1.44
CA PHE A 82 -3.99 12.53 -1.61
C PHE A 82 -3.59 12.82 -3.06
N VAL A 83 -3.71 14.07 -3.48
CA VAL A 83 -3.21 14.52 -4.79
C VAL A 83 -1.78 14.99 -4.65
N VAL A 84 -0.93 14.61 -5.60
CA VAL A 84 0.46 15.07 -5.71
C VAL A 84 0.68 15.69 -7.09
N GLU A 85 1.36 16.83 -7.11
CA GLU A 85 1.82 17.47 -8.35
C GLU A 85 3.18 16.90 -8.77
N ARG A 86 3.34 16.64 -10.07
CA ARG A 86 4.58 16.19 -10.70
C ARG A 86 4.80 16.95 -12.01
N GLU A 87 5.95 16.77 -12.65
CA GLU A 87 6.26 17.37 -13.96
C GLU A 87 5.23 16.97 -15.04
N GLU A 88 4.69 15.76 -14.96
CA GLU A 88 3.70 15.22 -15.90
C GLU A 88 2.24 15.57 -15.55
N GLY A 89 2.03 16.39 -14.52
CA GLY A 89 0.72 16.78 -13.99
C GLY A 89 0.42 16.18 -12.61
N SER A 90 -0.83 16.35 -12.18
CA SER A 90 -1.35 15.95 -10.89
C SER A 90 -1.86 14.51 -10.89
N PHE A 91 -1.56 13.76 -9.84
CA PHE A 91 -1.94 12.35 -9.69
C PHE A 91 -2.62 12.12 -8.35
N LEU A 92 -3.65 11.27 -8.33
CA LEU A 92 -4.16 10.68 -7.10
C LEU A 92 -3.21 9.57 -6.65
N LYS A 93 -2.56 9.78 -5.51
CA LYS A 93 -1.86 8.71 -4.80
C LYS A 93 -2.85 7.98 -3.90
N ILE A 94 -2.83 6.66 -3.99
CA ILE A 94 -3.71 5.75 -3.26
C ILE A 94 -2.88 4.78 -2.46
N PHE A 95 -3.21 4.62 -1.18
CA PHE A 95 -2.74 3.52 -0.33
C PHE A 95 -3.79 2.40 -0.36
N PRO A 96 -3.63 1.39 -1.23
CA PRO A 96 -4.62 0.32 -1.36
C PRO A 96 -4.75 -0.49 -0.07
N SER A 97 -5.88 -1.18 0.06
CA SER A 97 -6.08 -2.21 1.07
C SER A 97 -4.92 -3.19 1.08
N SER A 98 -4.37 -3.46 2.26
CA SER A 98 -3.45 -4.57 2.47
C SER A 98 -4.15 -5.84 2.96
N THR A 99 -5.48 -5.83 3.08
CA THR A 99 -6.25 -7.02 3.50
C THR A 99 -6.42 -7.96 2.32
N ILE A 100 -5.87 -9.16 2.44
CA ILE A 100 -5.98 -10.19 1.41
C ILE A 100 -7.37 -10.83 1.48
N VAL A 101 -8.07 -10.86 0.36
CA VAL A 101 -9.42 -11.41 0.23
C VAL A 101 -9.43 -12.75 -0.53
N GLU A 102 -8.51 -12.94 -1.46
CA GLU A 102 -8.34 -14.17 -2.23
C GLU A 102 -6.85 -14.36 -2.58
N ASP A 103 -6.29 -15.54 -2.32
CA ASP A 103 -4.88 -15.88 -2.56
C ASP A 103 -3.87 -14.84 -2.04
N THR A 104 -3.38 -13.96 -2.92
CA THR A 104 -2.44 -12.85 -2.63
C THR A 104 -3.02 -11.50 -3.05
N TYR A 105 -4.32 -11.42 -3.32
CA TYR A 105 -5.01 -10.24 -3.82
C TYR A 105 -5.74 -9.49 -2.72
N SER A 106 -5.68 -8.17 -2.79
CA SER A 106 -6.53 -7.25 -2.06
C SER A 106 -7.29 -6.35 -3.03
N GLU A 107 -8.41 -5.79 -2.57
CA GLU A 107 -9.26 -4.92 -3.37
C GLU A 107 -9.57 -3.62 -2.64
N THR A 108 -9.53 -2.54 -3.40
CA THR A 108 -9.83 -1.17 -2.97
C THR A 108 -10.82 -0.57 -3.95
N LYS A 109 -11.99 -0.14 -3.47
CA LYS A 109 -12.95 0.60 -4.29
C LYS A 109 -12.67 2.10 -4.14
N ILE A 110 -12.65 2.78 -5.27
CA ILE A 110 -12.49 4.23 -5.40
C ILE A 110 -13.85 4.77 -5.86
N GLU A 111 -14.57 5.43 -4.97
CA GLU A 111 -15.91 5.96 -5.25
C GLU A 111 -15.84 7.46 -5.48
N PHE A 112 -16.33 7.91 -6.64
CA PHE A 112 -16.39 9.32 -7.04
C PHE A 112 -17.79 9.90 -6.85
N SER A 113 -18.82 9.05 -6.96
CA SER A 113 -20.22 9.37 -6.64
C SER A 113 -21.00 8.09 -6.32
N GLU A 114 -22.28 8.21 -5.93
CA GLU A 114 -23.14 7.04 -5.65
C GLU A 114 -23.28 6.07 -6.84
N SER A 115 -23.11 6.55 -8.07
CA SER A 115 -23.23 5.76 -9.30
C SER A 115 -21.92 5.55 -10.06
N ASP A 116 -20.82 6.12 -9.57
CA ASP A 116 -19.51 6.06 -10.24
C ASP A 116 -18.43 5.62 -9.25
N SER A 117 -17.93 4.41 -9.47
CA SER A 117 -16.86 3.83 -8.69
C SER A 117 -16.03 2.87 -9.51
N ASP A 118 -14.76 2.80 -9.21
CA ASP A 118 -13.81 1.89 -9.83
C ASP A 118 -13.19 0.96 -8.78
N VAL A 119 -12.67 -0.19 -9.22
CA VAL A 119 -12.02 -1.17 -8.34
C VAL A 119 -10.56 -1.34 -8.73
N LEU A 120 -9.71 -1.08 -7.75
CA LEU A 120 -8.28 -1.32 -7.78
C LEU A 120 -7.99 -2.65 -7.09
N ARG A 121 -7.63 -3.67 -7.86
CA ARG A 121 -7.16 -4.96 -7.33
C ARG A 121 -5.63 -4.96 -7.34
N THR A 122 -5.01 -5.35 -6.23
CA THR A 122 -3.55 -5.44 -6.13
C THR A 122 -3.12 -6.83 -5.69
N GLU A 123 -2.07 -7.35 -6.32
CA GLU A 123 -1.33 -8.51 -5.80
C GLU A 123 -0.28 -8.00 -4.82
N ILE A 124 -0.25 -8.56 -3.60
CA ILE A 124 0.66 -8.12 -2.54
C ILE A 124 1.51 -9.30 -2.08
N GLU A 125 2.82 -9.15 -2.21
CA GLU A 125 3.78 -10.04 -1.58
C GLU A 125 3.99 -9.61 -0.13
N LYS A 126 3.58 -10.48 0.80
CA LYS A 126 3.84 -10.31 2.23
C LYS A 126 4.91 -11.28 2.70
N LYS A 127 6.02 -10.76 3.24
CA LYS A 127 7.09 -11.57 3.82
C LYS A 127 7.63 -10.90 5.07
N ASN A 128 7.57 -11.60 6.20
CA ASN A 128 7.85 -11.02 7.52
C ASN A 128 6.98 -9.76 7.73
N SER A 129 7.59 -8.61 8.00
CA SER A 129 6.89 -7.33 8.14
C SER A 129 6.76 -6.56 6.82
N ASN A 130 7.28 -7.09 5.70
CA ASN A 130 7.26 -6.38 4.42
C ASN A 130 5.94 -6.60 3.69
N GLU A 131 5.45 -5.54 3.06
CA GLU A 131 4.28 -5.56 2.17
C GLU A 131 4.64 -4.82 0.89
N ILE A 132 4.64 -5.54 -0.24
CA ILE A 132 5.05 -4.99 -1.53
C ILE A 132 4.02 -5.37 -2.58
N VAL A 133 3.42 -4.37 -3.25
CA VAL A 133 2.53 -4.61 -4.38
C VAL A 133 3.34 -5.10 -5.58
N THR A 134 2.96 -6.25 -6.13
CA THR A 134 3.60 -6.87 -7.30
C THR A 134 2.85 -6.60 -8.59
N LYS A 135 1.53 -6.40 -8.54
CA LYS A 135 0.69 -6.13 -9.72
C LYS A 135 -0.50 -5.28 -9.35
N VAL A 136 -0.99 -4.51 -10.31
CA VAL A 136 -2.17 -3.65 -10.17
C VAL A 136 -3.10 -3.86 -11.36
N TRP A 137 -4.36 -4.15 -11.06
CA TRP A 137 -5.46 -4.12 -12.01
C TRP A 137 -6.41 -3.00 -11.64
N TYR A 138 -6.90 -2.30 -12.67
CA TYR A 138 -7.94 -1.29 -12.56
C TYR A 138 -9.14 -1.75 -13.38
N ASN A 139 -10.29 -1.97 -12.74
CA ASN A 139 -11.49 -2.55 -13.36
C ASN A 139 -11.16 -3.79 -14.21
N ASP A 140 -10.46 -4.75 -13.59
CA ASP A 140 -10.00 -6.02 -14.19
C ASP A 140 -8.94 -5.91 -15.30
N GLU A 141 -8.52 -4.70 -15.70
CA GLU A 141 -7.44 -4.50 -16.66
C GLU A 141 -6.08 -4.37 -15.96
N LEU A 142 -5.08 -5.16 -16.37
CA LEU A 142 -3.72 -5.05 -15.81
C LEU A 142 -3.09 -3.73 -16.24
N LYS A 143 -2.80 -2.84 -15.27
CA LYS A 143 -2.19 -1.52 -15.50
C LYS A 143 -0.71 -1.46 -15.17
N TRP A 144 -0.26 -2.31 -14.23
CA TRP A 144 1.13 -2.30 -13.80
C TRP A 144 1.55 -3.67 -13.22
N GLU A 145 2.81 -4.02 -13.42
CA GLU A 145 3.47 -5.15 -12.75
C GLU A 145 4.91 -4.83 -12.34
N ARG A 146 5.40 -5.51 -11.30
CA ARG A 146 6.75 -5.35 -10.76
C ARG A 146 7.79 -5.54 -11.87
N ASN A 147 8.86 -4.76 -11.79
CA ASN A 147 9.94 -4.64 -12.79
C ASN A 147 9.60 -3.78 -14.02
N GLN A 148 8.42 -3.16 -14.05
CA GLN A 148 8.14 -2.03 -14.93
C GLN A 148 8.62 -0.71 -14.31
N SER A 149 8.21 0.41 -14.89
CA SER A 149 8.43 1.76 -14.36
C SER A 149 7.76 1.97 -13.00
N GLU A 150 7.75 3.21 -12.52
CA GLU A 150 6.95 3.59 -11.35
C GLU A 150 5.49 3.11 -11.49
N ARG A 151 4.86 2.77 -10.35
CA ARG A 151 3.48 2.26 -10.26
C ARG A 151 2.47 3.38 -10.50
N MET A 152 2.46 3.84 -11.74
CA MET A 152 1.77 5.03 -12.21
C MET A 152 1.13 4.77 -13.58
N PHE A 153 -0.12 5.19 -13.76
CA PHE A 153 -0.84 5.06 -15.02
C PHE A 153 -1.94 6.12 -15.15
N GLU A 154 -2.43 6.27 -16.38
CA GLU A 154 -3.51 7.21 -16.75
C GLU A 154 -4.81 6.45 -17.02
N ILE A 155 -5.93 7.05 -16.61
CA ILE A 155 -7.29 6.54 -16.79
C ILE A 155 -8.13 7.64 -17.42
N LEU A 156 -8.78 7.30 -18.54
CA LEU A 156 -9.82 8.12 -19.15
C LEU A 156 -11.11 7.99 -18.32
N LYS A 157 -11.69 9.10 -17.89
CA LYS A 157 -12.90 9.16 -17.07
C LYS A 157 -13.94 10.13 -17.63
#